data_AF-D6PAV7-F1
#
_entry.id   AF-D6PAV7-F1
#
_cell.length_a   1.000
_cell.length_b   1.000
_cell.length_c   1.000
_cell.angle_alpha   90.00
_cell.angle_beta   90.00
_cell.angle_gamma   90.00
#
_symmetry.space_group_name_H-M   'P 1'
#
loop_
_entity.id
_entity.type
_entity.pdbx_description
1 polymer ?
#
loop_
_entity_poly.entity_id
_entity_poly.type
_entity_poly.pdbx_seq_one_letter_code
_entity_poly.pdbx_strand_id
1 'polypeptide(L)'
;MGFKPDYNYQYSSVSEDFVSVFLSSIVTKDPDFYSVNSYLFNLFSLESRLVTGVLVDNFVIPGHLEKILASPNEDEPYNQYLVKYSDFIAEVATGSNLNDILDSLIAFFEQYGVPYERAKHFIIQQAGFDLLLGNIDRKENSGNFVMISNQNTTKPINFDYGRMLQIIWSETTENQFRTGIFSENDIEEIVSDYVDSVIQARGGIFNNIDFEKNIDFLLENGFKPLRINLNSLTTQLSQHVDQIRLKAPQITFFSTVKAAVLLKLVQDKRVMRLVEIDEEAIQ
;
A
#
# COMPACT_ATOMS: atom_id res chain seq x y z
N MET A 1 -15.49 -6.05 -27.57
CA MET A 1 -14.10 -5.63 -27.25
C MET A 1 -13.84 -6.12 -25.84
N GLY A 2 -12.90 -7.05 -25.66
CA GLY A 2 -12.56 -7.55 -24.32
C GLY A 2 -11.96 -6.41 -23.51
N PHE A 3 -12.44 -6.25 -22.27
CA PHE A 3 -11.83 -5.36 -21.29
C PHE A 3 -10.37 -5.81 -21.13
N LYS A 4 -9.40 -4.98 -21.54
CA LYS A 4 -8.00 -5.24 -21.18
C LYS A 4 -7.89 -4.90 -19.68
N PRO A 5 -7.36 -5.80 -18.84
CA PRO A 5 -7.15 -5.47 -17.43
C PRO A 5 -6.33 -4.19 -17.30
N ASP A 6 -6.67 -3.34 -16.33
CA ASP A 6 -5.85 -2.20 -15.96
C ASP A 6 -4.40 -2.68 -15.71
N TYR A 7 -3.42 -1.97 -16.27
CA TYR A 7 -2.01 -2.37 -16.22
C TYR A 7 -1.49 -2.45 -14.78
N ASN A 8 -1.98 -1.59 -13.87
CA ASN A 8 -1.68 -1.70 -12.44
C ASN A 8 -2.25 -2.98 -11.83
N TYR A 9 -3.38 -3.46 -12.32
CA TYR A 9 -4.01 -4.70 -11.84
C TYR A 9 -3.30 -5.92 -12.37
N GLN A 10 -2.90 -5.89 -13.63
CA GLN A 10 -2.16 -6.98 -14.26
C GLN A 10 -0.78 -7.18 -13.64
N TYR A 11 -0.12 -6.08 -13.24
CA TYR A 11 1.24 -6.09 -12.71
C TYR A 11 1.33 -5.51 -11.29
N SER A 12 0.33 -5.83 -10.45
CA SER A 12 0.25 -5.36 -9.05
C SER A 12 1.47 -5.74 -8.22
N SER A 13 2.14 -6.84 -8.58
CA SER A 13 3.38 -7.30 -7.97
C SER A 13 4.53 -6.28 -8.01
N VAL A 14 4.49 -5.32 -8.95
CA VAL A 14 5.46 -4.21 -8.97
C VAL A 14 5.19 -3.24 -7.81
N SER A 15 3.92 -2.94 -7.49
CA SER A 15 3.59 -2.13 -6.32
C SER A 15 4.00 -2.83 -5.03
N GLU A 16 3.69 -4.13 -4.91
CA GLU A 16 4.00 -4.92 -3.71
C GLU A 16 5.50 -4.94 -3.41
N ASP A 17 6.31 -5.17 -4.44
CA ASP A 17 7.77 -5.16 -4.37
C ASP A 17 8.33 -3.78 -3.99
N PHE A 18 7.91 -2.71 -4.69
CA PHE A 18 8.43 -1.37 -4.42
C PHE A 18 7.97 -0.79 -3.09
N VAL A 19 6.76 -1.11 -2.63
CA VAL A 19 6.29 -0.72 -1.30
C VAL A 19 7.06 -1.49 -0.22
N SER A 20 7.47 -2.74 -0.47
CA SER A 20 8.38 -3.47 0.42
C SER A 20 9.75 -2.80 0.51
N VAL A 21 10.28 -2.31 -0.60
CA VAL A 21 11.52 -1.51 -0.63
C VAL A 21 11.37 -0.19 0.14
N PHE A 22 10.22 0.48 0.01
CA PHE A 22 9.92 1.66 0.83
C PHE A 22 9.90 1.32 2.33
N LEU A 23 9.19 0.26 2.72
CA LEU A 23 9.10 -0.20 4.10
C LEU A 23 10.47 -0.62 4.65
N SER A 24 11.33 -1.26 3.85
CA SER A 24 12.69 -1.63 4.26
C SER A 24 13.55 -0.40 4.57
N SER A 25 13.32 0.69 3.83
CA SER A 25 14.05 1.96 3.92
C SER A 25 13.62 2.85 5.10
N ILE A 26 12.55 2.52 5.82
CA ILE A 26 12.16 3.20 7.06
C ILE A 26 13.22 2.93 8.15
N VAL A 27 13.85 3.98 8.67
CA VAL A 27 14.97 3.90 9.62
C VAL A 27 14.53 3.40 10.99
N THR A 28 13.45 3.97 11.52
CA THR A 28 12.91 3.60 12.85
C THR A 28 11.66 2.76 12.66
N LYS A 29 11.74 1.46 12.99
CA LYS A 29 10.57 0.58 12.95
C LYS A 29 9.67 0.87 14.14
N ASP A 30 8.41 1.17 13.84
CA ASP A 30 7.37 1.32 14.84
C ASP A 30 6.90 -0.08 15.29
N PRO A 31 7.05 -0.44 16.59
CA PRO A 31 6.72 -1.77 17.07
C PRO A 31 5.20 -2.08 17.06
N ASP A 32 4.36 -1.04 16.96
CA ASP A 32 2.91 -1.18 16.93
C ASP A 32 2.32 -0.98 15.53
N PHE A 33 3.14 -0.63 14.53
CA PHE A 33 2.76 -0.63 13.12
C PHE A 33 3.47 -1.77 12.36
N TYR A 34 2.99 -3.00 12.55
CA TYR A 34 3.55 -4.17 11.89
C TYR A 34 3.15 -4.23 10.42
N SER A 35 4.13 -4.21 9.51
CA SER A 35 3.93 -4.26 8.06
C SER A 35 4.65 -5.45 7.45
N VAL A 36 4.02 -6.15 6.50
CA VAL A 36 4.66 -7.21 5.71
C VAL A 36 5.59 -6.56 4.68
N ASN A 37 6.90 -6.67 4.85
CA ASN A 37 7.87 -5.92 4.03
C ASN A 37 8.77 -6.82 3.17
N SER A 38 8.32 -8.03 2.84
CA SER A 38 9.12 -9.05 2.15
C SER A 38 8.53 -9.50 0.81
N TYR A 39 7.65 -8.70 0.20
CA TYR A 39 7.17 -9.02 -1.14
C TYR A 39 8.32 -8.82 -2.14
N LEU A 40 8.73 -9.91 -2.79
CA LEU A 40 9.82 -9.93 -3.77
C LEU A 40 9.28 -10.30 -5.15
N PHE A 41 9.43 -9.40 -6.13
CA PHE A 41 8.96 -9.62 -7.48
C PHE A 41 9.52 -10.92 -8.11
N ASN A 42 8.62 -11.72 -8.68
CA ASN A 42 9.00 -12.93 -9.41
C ASN A 42 8.04 -13.29 -10.55
N LEU A 43 8.47 -14.24 -11.38
CA LEU A 43 7.65 -14.84 -12.42
C LEU A 43 7.19 -16.23 -12.02
N PHE A 44 5.95 -16.54 -12.37
CA PHE A 44 5.32 -17.82 -12.09
C PHE A 44 4.73 -18.40 -13.37
N SER A 45 4.77 -19.73 -13.46
CA SER A 45 4.09 -20.46 -14.54
C SER A 45 2.69 -20.83 -14.07
N LEU A 46 1.68 -20.28 -14.72
CA LEU A 46 0.26 -20.59 -14.49
C LEU A 46 -0.36 -21.03 -15.81
N GLU A 47 -0.83 -22.27 -15.88
CA GLU A 47 -1.50 -22.83 -17.07
C GLU A 47 -0.76 -22.55 -18.40
N SER A 48 0.56 -22.79 -18.39
CA SER A 48 1.47 -22.55 -19.53
C SER A 48 1.69 -21.09 -19.93
N ARG A 49 1.27 -20.13 -19.10
CA ARG A 49 1.56 -18.69 -19.26
C ARG A 49 2.49 -18.22 -18.14
N LEU A 50 3.42 -17.33 -18.48
CA LEU A 50 4.19 -16.61 -17.48
C LEU A 50 3.36 -15.44 -16.96
N VAL A 51 3.17 -15.39 -15.65
CA VAL A 51 2.50 -14.30 -14.94
C VAL A 51 3.46 -13.70 -13.92
N THR A 52 3.26 -12.42 -13.60
CA THR A 52 4.02 -11.76 -12.54
C THR A 52 3.36 -12.01 -11.19
N GLY A 53 4.15 -12.04 -10.13
CA GLY A 53 3.68 -12.17 -8.76
C GLY A 53 4.79 -11.80 -7.79
N VAL A 54 4.59 -12.14 -6.52
CA VAL A 54 5.56 -11.91 -5.46
C VAL A 54 5.80 -13.19 -4.66
N LEU A 55 7.04 -13.38 -4.24
CA LEU A 55 7.37 -14.28 -3.14
C LEU A 55 7.23 -13.46 -1.85
N VAL A 56 6.57 -14.00 -0.84
CA VAL A 56 6.41 -13.35 0.46
C VAL A 56 6.65 -14.39 1.55
N ASP A 57 7.34 -13.98 2.61
CA ASP A 57 7.46 -14.83 3.80
C ASP A 57 6.08 -15.00 4.42
N ASN A 58 5.80 -16.19 4.96
CA ASN A 58 4.54 -16.38 5.68
C ASN A 58 4.53 -15.49 6.92
N PHE A 59 3.70 -14.44 6.89
CA PHE A 59 3.53 -13.52 8.00
C PHE A 59 2.72 -14.15 9.14
N VAL A 60 2.00 -15.26 8.88
CA VAL A 60 1.31 -16.05 9.90
C VAL A 60 2.32 -16.87 10.72
N ILE A 61 2.59 -16.38 11.93
CA ILE A 61 3.52 -16.99 12.89
C ILE A 61 2.92 -18.31 13.43
N PRO A 62 3.72 -19.38 13.65
CA PRO A 62 3.23 -20.61 14.26
C PRO A 62 2.39 -20.38 15.52
N GLY A 63 1.26 -21.08 15.62
CA GLY A 63 0.32 -20.96 16.74
C GLY A 63 -0.60 -19.74 16.68
N HIS A 64 -0.57 -18.96 15.59
CA HIS A 64 -1.51 -17.88 15.35
C HIS A 64 -2.41 -18.19 14.15
N LEU A 65 -3.54 -17.47 14.09
CA LEU A 65 -4.51 -17.49 13.01
C LEU A 65 -4.61 -16.10 12.40
N GLU A 66 -4.66 -16.05 11.08
CA GLU A 66 -5.07 -14.86 10.34
C GLU A 66 -6.57 -14.63 10.55
N LYS A 67 -6.94 -13.36 10.73
CA LYS A 67 -8.32 -12.90 10.81
C LYS A 67 -8.45 -11.65 9.93
N ILE A 68 -9.42 -11.63 9.04
CA ILE A 68 -9.88 -10.40 8.39
C ILE A 68 -11.00 -9.77 9.23
N LEU A 69 -11.21 -8.46 9.06
CA LEU A 69 -12.21 -7.71 9.82
C LEU A 69 -13.63 -8.21 9.58
N ALA A 70 -14.03 -8.33 8.32
CA ALA A 70 -15.34 -8.81 7.89
C ALA A 70 -15.28 -9.34 6.45
N SER A 71 -16.30 -10.11 6.03
CA SER A 71 -16.44 -10.63 4.66
C SER A 71 -17.89 -10.64 4.22
N PRO A 72 -18.19 -10.37 2.93
CA PRO A 72 -19.55 -10.52 2.40
C PRO A 72 -20.07 -11.96 2.45
N ASN A 73 -19.19 -12.96 2.56
CA ASN A 73 -19.56 -14.37 2.66
C ASN A 73 -19.75 -14.78 4.13
N GLU A 74 -20.85 -14.34 4.74
CA GLU A 74 -21.16 -14.63 6.16
C GLU A 74 -21.61 -16.08 6.41
N ASP A 75 -22.03 -16.79 5.36
CA ASP A 75 -22.53 -18.18 5.45
C ASP A 75 -21.42 -19.25 5.49
N GLU A 76 -20.14 -18.86 5.45
CA GLU A 76 -19.05 -19.82 5.53
C GLU A 76 -18.89 -20.39 6.96
N PRO A 77 -19.07 -21.71 7.16
CA PRO A 77 -19.24 -22.31 8.49
C PRO A 77 -18.00 -22.22 9.41
N TYR A 78 -16.85 -21.82 8.87
CA TYR A 78 -15.59 -21.65 9.60
C TYR A 78 -15.17 -20.18 9.74
N ASN A 79 -15.94 -19.24 9.18
CA ASN A 79 -15.67 -17.81 9.23
C ASN A 79 -16.58 -17.13 10.26
N GLN A 80 -16.19 -17.21 11.53
CA GLN A 80 -16.84 -16.40 12.57
C GLN A 80 -16.14 -15.04 12.66
N TYR A 81 -16.43 -14.16 11.71
CA TYR A 81 -16.07 -12.75 11.83
C TYR A 81 -16.85 -12.14 12.99
N LEU A 82 -16.17 -11.40 13.85
CA LEU A 82 -16.81 -10.73 14.99
C LEU A 82 -17.57 -9.49 14.53
N VAL A 83 -17.14 -8.89 13.42
CA VAL A 83 -17.77 -7.73 12.80
C VAL A 83 -18.58 -8.19 11.60
N LYS A 84 -19.82 -7.73 11.49
CA LYS A 84 -20.67 -7.98 10.32
C LYS A 84 -20.22 -7.13 9.15
N TYR A 85 -20.34 -7.68 7.95
CA TYR A 85 -19.96 -6.94 6.75
C TYR A 85 -20.84 -5.70 6.54
N SER A 86 -22.13 -5.80 6.86
CA SER A 86 -23.06 -4.66 6.80
C SER A 86 -22.63 -3.48 7.67
N ASP A 87 -22.09 -3.75 8.86
CA ASP A 87 -21.73 -2.73 9.83
C ASP A 87 -20.46 -2.00 9.35
N PHE A 88 -19.47 -2.75 8.84
CA PHE A 88 -18.31 -2.16 8.16
C PHE A 88 -18.72 -1.26 6.99
N ILE A 89 -19.64 -1.72 6.14
CA ILE A 89 -20.08 -0.93 4.98
C ILE A 89 -20.74 0.38 5.44
N ALA A 90 -21.64 0.30 6.42
CA ALA A 90 -22.38 1.45 6.92
C ALA A 90 -21.50 2.48 7.64
N GLU A 91 -20.56 1.99 8.46
CA GLU A 91 -19.80 2.86 9.37
C GLU A 91 -18.46 3.33 8.77
N VAL A 92 -17.84 2.52 7.91
CA VAL A 92 -16.50 2.78 7.37
C VAL A 92 -16.57 3.06 5.87
N ALA A 93 -16.99 2.09 5.06
CA ALA A 93 -16.87 2.20 3.60
C ALA A 93 -17.67 3.39 3.04
N THR A 94 -18.93 3.52 3.48
CA THR A 94 -19.83 4.61 3.08
C THR A 94 -19.83 5.78 4.05
N GLY A 95 -19.12 5.66 5.18
CA GLY A 95 -18.98 6.73 6.16
C GLY A 95 -18.30 7.96 5.54
N SER A 96 -18.76 9.15 5.94
CA SER A 96 -18.22 10.44 5.48
C SER A 96 -17.48 11.22 6.57
N ASN A 97 -17.84 11.02 7.85
CA ASN A 97 -17.21 11.68 9.00
C ASN A 97 -15.99 10.88 9.48
N LEU A 98 -14.83 11.52 9.52
CA LEU A 98 -13.56 10.87 9.81
C LEU A 98 -13.44 10.39 11.26
N ASN A 99 -14.01 11.15 12.22
CA ASN A 99 -14.00 10.73 13.62
C ASN A 99 -14.87 9.48 13.80
N ASP A 100 -16.07 9.47 13.20
CA ASP A 100 -16.98 8.33 13.29
C ASP A 100 -16.34 7.08 12.65
N ILE A 101 -15.67 7.24 11.49
CA ILE A 101 -14.94 6.13 10.84
C ILE A 101 -13.81 5.60 11.73
N LEU A 102 -13.02 6.49 12.33
CA LEU A 102 -11.92 6.12 13.22
C LEU A 102 -12.46 5.38 14.46
N ASP A 103 -13.49 5.92 15.11
CA ASP A 103 -14.10 5.34 16.30
C ASP A 103 -14.70 3.96 16.00
N SER A 104 -15.38 3.79 14.86
CA SER A 104 -15.90 2.50 14.42
C SER A 104 -14.79 1.49 14.14
N LEU A 105 -13.72 1.87 13.43
CA LEU A 105 -12.59 0.96 13.20
C LEU A 105 -11.89 0.54 14.50
N ILE A 106 -11.74 1.47 15.45
CA ILE A 106 -11.19 1.15 16.78
C ILE A 106 -12.09 0.15 17.48
N ALA A 107 -13.40 0.42 17.56
CA ALA A 107 -14.36 -0.47 18.20
C ALA A 107 -14.37 -1.87 17.56
N PHE A 108 -14.27 -1.95 16.23
CA PHE A 108 -14.13 -3.21 15.52
C PHE A 108 -12.85 -3.96 15.89
N PHE A 109 -11.70 -3.29 15.97
CA PHE A 109 -10.44 -3.89 16.37
C PHE A 109 -10.47 -4.38 17.83
N GLU A 110 -11.16 -3.65 18.72
CA GLU A 110 -11.36 -4.04 20.12
C GLU A 110 -12.20 -5.31 20.26
N GLN A 111 -13.18 -5.55 19.38
CA GLN A 111 -13.92 -6.83 19.37
C GLN A 111 -12.99 -8.03 19.14
N TYR A 112 -11.93 -7.84 18.35
CA TYR A 112 -10.89 -8.84 18.14
C TYR A 112 -9.81 -8.89 19.24
N GLY A 113 -9.95 -8.09 20.31
CA GLY A 113 -9.06 -8.07 21.46
C GLY A 113 -7.82 -7.20 21.29
N VAL A 114 -7.79 -6.30 20.30
CA VAL A 114 -6.74 -5.30 20.16
C VAL A 114 -7.03 -4.14 21.13
N PRO A 115 -6.12 -3.76 22.05
CA PRO A 115 -6.39 -2.65 22.98
C PRO A 115 -6.59 -1.31 22.24
N TYR A 116 -7.52 -0.47 22.74
CA TYR A 116 -7.84 0.85 22.20
C TYR A 116 -6.63 1.64 21.68
N GLU A 117 -5.63 1.90 22.53
CA GLU A 117 -4.45 2.72 22.17
C GLU A 117 -3.66 2.11 21.00
N ARG A 118 -3.54 0.77 20.97
CA ARG A 118 -2.85 0.06 19.89
C ARG A 118 -3.67 0.09 18.60
N ALA A 119 -4.99 -0.08 18.69
CA ALA A 119 -5.89 0.00 17.55
C ALA A 119 -5.84 1.41 16.93
N LYS A 120 -6.02 2.44 17.74
CA LYS A 120 -5.95 3.84 17.31
C LYS A 120 -4.62 4.15 16.64
N HIS A 121 -3.50 3.84 17.30
CA HIS A 121 -2.16 4.08 16.76
C HIS A 121 -1.95 3.38 15.42
N PHE A 122 -2.29 2.08 15.33
CA PHE A 122 -2.14 1.31 14.10
C PHE A 122 -2.99 1.89 12.95
N ILE A 123 -4.27 2.20 13.20
CA ILE A 123 -5.19 2.73 12.18
C ILE A 123 -4.68 4.08 11.65
N ILE A 124 -4.21 4.96 12.54
CA ILE A 124 -3.65 6.26 12.16
C ILE A 124 -2.37 6.10 11.34
N GLN A 125 -1.44 5.24 11.77
CA GLN A 125 -0.22 4.97 11.00
C GLN A 125 -0.54 4.33 9.64
N GLN A 126 -1.49 3.39 9.58
CA GLN A 126 -1.92 2.78 8.32
C GLN A 126 -2.57 3.80 7.39
N ALA A 127 -3.43 4.67 7.91
CA ALA A 127 -4.09 5.69 7.12
C ALA A 127 -3.08 6.68 6.52
N GLY A 128 -2.07 7.12 7.29
CA GLY A 128 -1.01 7.99 6.76
C GLY A 128 -0.10 7.28 5.74
N PHE A 129 0.21 6.01 5.95
CA PHE A 129 0.92 5.17 4.99
C PHE A 129 0.15 4.99 3.67
N ASP A 130 -1.14 4.65 3.77
CA ASP A 130 -2.03 4.46 2.63
C ASP A 130 -2.26 5.78 1.87
N LEU A 131 -2.39 6.90 2.59
CA LEU A 131 -2.52 8.24 2.00
C LEU A 131 -1.25 8.65 1.25
N LEU A 132 -0.08 8.42 1.86
CA LEU A 132 1.22 8.71 1.26
C LEU A 132 1.41 7.96 -0.05
N LEU A 133 1.08 6.67 -0.08
CA LEU A 133 1.33 5.78 -1.24
C LEU A 133 0.12 5.65 -2.18
N GLY A 134 -0.97 6.38 -1.90
CA GLY A 134 -2.19 6.40 -2.71
C GLY A 134 -2.87 5.04 -2.85
N ASN A 135 -3.16 4.38 -1.72
CA ASN A 135 -3.90 3.12 -1.72
C ASN A 135 -5.38 3.32 -2.06
N ILE A 136 -5.84 2.81 -3.20
CA ILE A 136 -7.22 3.01 -3.65
C ILE A 136 -8.21 1.96 -3.14
N ASP A 137 -7.77 0.94 -2.39
CA ASP A 137 -8.59 -0.24 -2.06
C ASP A 137 -8.84 -0.42 -0.56
N ARG A 138 -8.17 0.32 0.33
CA ARG A 138 -8.29 0.08 1.78
C ARG A 138 -9.70 0.29 2.32
N LYS A 139 -10.33 1.43 2.04
CA LYS A 139 -11.56 1.86 2.72
C LYS A 139 -12.76 0.96 2.43
N GLU A 140 -12.85 0.44 1.22
CA GLU A 140 -14.01 -0.35 0.76
C GLU A 140 -13.81 -1.87 0.94
N ASN A 141 -12.58 -2.29 1.26
CA ASN A 141 -12.23 -3.71 1.36
C ASN A 141 -11.98 -4.11 2.82
N SER A 142 -13.00 -4.66 3.47
CA SER A 142 -12.89 -5.21 4.83
C SER A 142 -11.88 -6.35 4.95
N GLY A 143 -11.60 -7.06 3.85
CA GLY A 143 -10.58 -8.10 3.77
C GLY A 143 -9.15 -7.56 3.91
N ASN A 144 -8.94 -6.28 3.60
CA ASN A 144 -7.63 -5.62 3.70
C ASN A 144 -7.32 -5.11 5.11
N PHE A 145 -8.20 -5.35 6.08
CA PHE A 145 -7.95 -5.14 7.51
C PHE A 145 -7.65 -6.50 8.15
N VAL A 146 -6.38 -6.91 8.11
CA VAL A 146 -5.92 -8.19 8.63
C VAL A 146 -5.32 -8.06 10.03
N MET A 147 -5.57 -9.08 10.83
CA MET A 147 -5.02 -9.28 12.15
C MET A 147 -4.45 -10.69 12.25
N ILE A 148 -3.41 -10.85 13.07
CA ILE A 148 -2.93 -12.15 13.52
C ILE A 148 -3.28 -12.29 14.99
N SER A 149 -3.97 -13.39 15.34
CA SER A 149 -4.35 -13.68 16.72
C SER A 149 -3.89 -15.06 17.18
N ASN A 150 -3.50 -15.16 18.45
CA ASN A 150 -3.45 -16.42 19.19
C ASN A 150 -4.43 -16.37 20.37
N GLN A 151 -4.33 -17.30 21.32
CA GLN A 151 -5.22 -17.36 22.49
C GLN A 151 -5.11 -16.15 23.43
N ASN A 152 -4.02 -15.38 23.39
CA ASN A 152 -3.68 -14.33 24.34
C ASN A 152 -3.54 -12.95 23.70
N THR A 153 -3.20 -12.87 22.41
CA THR A 153 -2.88 -11.60 21.75
C THR A 153 -3.44 -11.55 20.33
N THR A 154 -3.89 -10.35 19.95
CA THR A 154 -4.24 -10.00 18.56
C THR A 154 -3.43 -8.78 18.14
N LYS A 155 -2.89 -8.82 16.92
CA LYS A 155 -2.09 -7.74 16.35
C LYS A 155 -2.57 -7.43 14.93
N PRO A 156 -2.96 -6.18 14.64
CA PRO A 156 -3.21 -5.76 13.27
C PRO A 156 -1.95 -5.79 12.42
N ILE A 157 -2.13 -5.96 11.11
CA ILE A 157 -1.05 -6.09 10.13
C ILE A 157 -1.36 -5.25 8.90
N ASN A 158 -0.40 -4.45 8.50
CA ASN A 158 -0.46 -3.71 7.26
C ASN A 158 0.11 -4.59 6.15
N PHE A 159 -0.76 -5.00 5.23
CA PHE A 159 -0.45 -5.92 4.13
C PHE A 159 -1.24 -5.54 2.88
N ASP A 160 -0.97 -6.29 1.80
CA ASP A 160 -1.57 -6.15 0.47
C ASP A 160 -1.42 -4.74 -0.13
N TYR A 161 -0.34 -4.57 -0.90
CA TYR A 161 0.06 -3.28 -1.45
C TYR A 161 -0.20 -3.20 -2.96
N GLY A 162 -0.89 -4.18 -3.54
CA GLY A 162 -1.11 -4.26 -4.99
C GLY A 162 -1.90 -3.09 -5.59
N ARG A 163 -2.56 -2.30 -4.73
CA ARG A 163 -3.41 -1.15 -5.07
C ARG A 163 -2.80 0.20 -4.68
N MET A 164 -1.52 0.23 -4.35
CA MET A 164 -0.74 1.46 -4.13
C MET A 164 -0.03 1.92 -5.41
N LEU A 165 0.38 3.19 -5.44
CA LEU A 165 1.16 3.78 -6.53
C LEU A 165 0.49 3.59 -7.90
N GLN A 166 -0.80 3.89 -7.97
CA GLN A 166 -1.58 3.75 -9.21
C GLN A 166 -1.15 4.82 -10.22
N ILE A 167 -0.74 4.37 -11.41
CA ILE A 167 -0.29 5.25 -12.50
C ILE A 167 -1.10 5.01 -13.77
N ILE A 168 -1.27 6.02 -14.62
CA ILE A 168 -2.04 5.86 -15.86
C ILE A 168 -1.17 5.16 -16.90
N TRP A 169 -1.16 3.83 -16.92
CA TRP A 169 -0.31 3.07 -17.83
C TRP A 169 -1.08 2.07 -18.68
N SER A 170 -0.54 1.77 -19.86
CA SER A 170 -1.12 0.81 -20.78
C SER A 170 -0.05 0.12 -21.61
N GLU A 171 -0.42 -0.99 -22.24
CA GLU A 171 0.43 -1.66 -23.24
C GLU A 171 0.78 -0.72 -24.41
N THR A 172 -0.08 0.25 -24.73
CA THR A 172 0.21 1.25 -25.78
C THR A 172 1.34 2.17 -25.33
N THR A 173 1.25 2.69 -24.11
CA THR A 173 2.28 3.54 -23.50
C THR A 173 3.61 2.82 -23.40
N GLU A 174 3.61 1.58 -22.89
CA GLU A 174 4.81 0.73 -22.82
C GLU A 174 5.46 0.55 -24.20
N ASN A 175 4.65 0.30 -25.24
CA ASN A 175 5.15 0.12 -26.60
C ASN A 175 5.67 1.42 -27.22
N GLN A 176 5.14 2.59 -26.87
CA GLN A 176 5.67 3.88 -27.33
C GLN A 176 7.09 4.13 -26.82
N PHE A 177 7.38 3.79 -25.56
CA PHE A 177 8.75 3.82 -25.04
C PHE A 177 9.64 2.76 -25.72
N ARG A 178 9.16 1.52 -25.85
CA ARG A 178 9.94 0.44 -26.50
C ARG A 178 10.32 0.73 -27.95
N THR A 179 9.48 1.47 -28.67
CA THR A 179 9.71 1.84 -30.07
C THR A 179 10.50 3.14 -30.23
N GLY A 180 10.82 3.82 -29.12
CA GLY A 180 11.54 5.09 -29.12
C GLY A 180 10.69 6.29 -29.55
N ILE A 181 9.36 6.16 -29.58
CA ILE A 181 8.44 7.29 -29.77
C ILE A 181 8.52 8.21 -28.56
N PHE A 182 8.56 7.62 -27.36
CA PHE A 182 8.92 8.31 -26.13
C PHE A 182 10.36 7.98 -25.75
N SER A 183 11.01 8.97 -25.14
CA SER A 183 12.39 9.01 -24.70
C SER A 183 12.47 9.07 -23.18
N GLU A 184 13.68 8.94 -22.62
CA GLU A 184 13.89 9.10 -21.18
C GLU A 184 13.49 10.49 -20.66
N ASN A 185 13.56 11.53 -21.48
CA ASN A 185 13.11 12.87 -21.08
C ASN A 185 11.59 12.92 -20.85
N ASP A 186 10.82 12.12 -21.57
CA ASP A 186 9.36 12.04 -21.40
C ASP A 186 8.98 11.36 -20.07
N ILE A 187 9.89 10.55 -19.49
CA ILE A 187 9.68 9.92 -18.18
C ILE A 187 9.56 10.99 -17.10
N GLU A 188 10.41 12.03 -17.10
CA GLU A 188 10.41 13.02 -16.03
C GLU A 188 9.11 13.84 -15.99
N GLU A 189 8.60 14.23 -17.16
CA GLU A 189 7.32 14.93 -17.30
C GLU A 189 6.18 14.05 -16.78
N ILE A 190 6.07 12.82 -17.30
CA ILE A 190 5.02 11.86 -16.95
C ILE A 190 5.04 11.49 -15.46
N VAL A 191 6.24 11.35 -14.86
CA VAL A 191 6.38 11.05 -13.44
C VAL A 191 5.76 12.14 -12.58
N SER A 192 5.85 13.42 -12.98
CA SER A 192 5.24 14.53 -12.24
C SER A 192 3.72 14.42 -12.22
N ASP A 193 3.11 14.16 -13.39
CA ASP A 193 1.67 13.99 -13.53
C ASP A 193 1.15 12.78 -12.73
N TYR A 194 1.95 11.72 -12.64
CA TYR A 194 1.59 10.55 -11.85
C TYR A 194 1.77 10.76 -10.34
N VAL A 195 2.75 11.54 -9.89
CA VAL A 195 2.81 11.98 -8.48
C VAL A 195 1.55 12.78 -8.13
N ASP A 196 1.14 13.70 -9.00
CA ASP A 196 -0.10 14.45 -8.83
C ASP A 196 -1.31 13.51 -8.77
N SER A 197 -1.36 12.51 -9.66
CA SER A 197 -2.44 11.51 -9.69
C SER A 197 -2.50 10.69 -8.40
N VAL A 198 -1.35 10.26 -7.86
CA VAL A 198 -1.28 9.50 -6.60
C VAL A 198 -1.80 10.33 -5.42
N ILE A 199 -1.40 11.61 -5.35
CA ILE A 199 -1.87 12.54 -4.31
C ILE A 199 -3.37 12.84 -4.48
N GLN A 200 -3.83 13.02 -5.72
CA GLN A 200 -5.23 13.33 -6.03
C GLN A 200 -6.17 12.12 -5.94
N ALA A 201 -5.66 10.90 -6.01
CA ALA A 201 -6.46 9.68 -5.83
C ALA A 201 -7.13 9.64 -4.45
N ARG A 202 -6.67 10.47 -3.50
CA ARG A 202 -7.18 10.56 -2.12
C ARG A 202 -7.23 9.17 -1.46
N GLY A 203 -6.27 8.31 -1.75
CA GLY A 203 -6.25 6.94 -1.25
C GLY A 203 -6.28 6.84 0.29
N GLY A 204 -6.60 5.65 0.79
CA GLY A 204 -6.58 5.29 2.20
C GLY A 204 -7.94 5.32 2.89
N ILE A 205 -7.92 5.23 4.21
CA ILE A 205 -9.09 4.98 5.07
C ILE A 205 -10.02 6.22 5.12
N PHE A 206 -9.45 7.43 5.10
CA PHE A 206 -10.16 8.69 5.32
C PHE A 206 -10.36 9.53 4.05
N ASN A 207 -10.58 8.88 2.91
CA ASN A 207 -10.57 9.48 1.56
C ASN A 207 -11.67 10.54 1.24
N ASN A 208 -12.49 10.95 2.20
CA ASN A 208 -13.67 11.80 1.97
C ASN A 208 -13.38 13.31 1.91
N ILE A 209 -12.14 13.73 2.17
CA ILE A 209 -11.74 15.13 2.26
C ILE A 209 -10.57 15.42 1.32
N ASP A 210 -10.19 16.69 1.22
CA ASP A 210 -8.97 17.06 0.51
C ASP A 210 -7.72 16.51 1.23
N PHE A 211 -6.64 16.36 0.46
CA PHE A 211 -5.41 15.71 0.89
C PHE A 211 -4.80 16.36 2.15
N GLU A 212 -4.71 17.70 2.16
CA GLU A 212 -4.12 18.45 3.28
C GLU A 212 -4.91 18.31 4.57
N LYS A 213 -6.25 18.38 4.52
CA LYS A 213 -7.06 18.16 5.73
C LYS A 213 -6.97 16.72 6.24
N ASN A 214 -6.70 15.75 5.36
CA ASN A 214 -6.46 14.37 5.78
C ASN A 214 -5.13 14.28 6.55
N ILE A 215 -4.08 14.94 6.07
CA ILE A 215 -2.82 15.08 6.81
C ILE A 215 -3.05 15.77 8.17
N ASP A 216 -3.82 16.86 8.20
CA ASP A 216 -4.14 17.56 9.45
C ASP A 216 -4.82 16.62 10.46
N PHE A 217 -5.87 15.90 10.01
CA PHE A 217 -6.59 14.93 10.83
C PHE A 217 -5.68 13.83 11.40
N LEU A 218 -4.77 13.31 10.57
CA LEU A 218 -3.83 12.27 10.98
C LEU A 218 -2.88 12.77 12.07
N LEU A 219 -2.30 13.97 11.88
CA LEU A 219 -1.37 14.57 12.84
C LEU A 219 -2.06 14.94 14.16
N GLU A 220 -3.29 15.47 14.09
CA GLU A 220 -4.12 15.75 15.27
C GLU A 220 -4.43 14.47 16.08
N ASN A 221 -4.49 13.33 15.40
CA ASN A 221 -4.73 12.02 16.01
C ASN A 221 -3.45 11.23 16.34
N GLY A 222 -2.28 11.86 16.25
CA GLY A 222 -1.02 11.30 16.73
C GLY A 222 -0.21 10.53 15.68
N PHE A 223 -0.48 10.76 14.39
CA PHE A 223 0.36 10.22 13.32
C PHE A 223 1.82 10.64 13.50
N LYS A 224 2.72 9.68 13.33
CA LYS A 224 4.17 9.90 13.37
C LYS A 224 4.73 9.75 11.95
N PRO A 225 5.37 10.80 11.41
CA PRO A 225 6.02 10.75 10.11
C PRO A 225 6.96 9.56 9.95
N LEU A 226 6.97 9.00 8.74
CA LEU A 226 7.83 7.89 8.38
C LEU A 226 9.22 8.42 8.07
N ARG A 227 10.22 8.07 8.87
CA ARG A 227 11.62 8.48 8.65
C ARG A 227 12.29 7.55 7.64
N ILE A 228 12.66 8.07 6.47
CA ILE A 228 13.14 7.31 5.31
C ILE A 228 14.61 7.57 5.04
N ASN A 229 15.40 6.50 4.88
CA ASN A 229 16.72 6.58 4.26
C ASN A 229 16.56 6.65 2.73
N LEU A 230 16.64 7.87 2.18
CA LEU A 230 16.43 8.10 0.75
C LEU A 230 17.51 7.44 -0.13
N ASN A 231 18.76 7.37 0.35
CA ASN A 231 19.85 6.71 -0.38
C ASN A 231 19.60 5.20 -0.52
N SER A 232 19.18 4.58 0.59
CA SER A 232 18.81 3.16 0.63
C SER A 232 17.61 2.88 -0.29
N LEU A 233 16.57 3.71 -0.21
CA LEU A 233 15.38 3.61 -1.06
C LEU A 233 15.75 3.70 -2.55
N THR A 234 16.54 4.72 -2.92
CA THR A 234 16.98 4.95 -4.31
C THR A 234 17.79 3.78 -4.84
N THR A 235 18.75 3.31 -4.05
CA THR A 235 19.65 2.21 -4.45
C THR A 235 18.88 0.90 -4.61
N GLN A 236 18.03 0.56 -3.64
CA GLN A 236 17.24 -0.68 -3.70
C GLN A 236 16.20 -0.65 -4.82
N LEU A 237 15.49 0.47 -5.04
CA LEU A 237 14.55 0.57 -6.15
C LEU A 237 15.24 0.39 -7.50
N SER A 238 16.42 0.99 -7.71
CA SER A 238 17.19 0.77 -8.94
C SER A 238 17.54 -0.71 -9.15
N GLN A 239 17.97 -1.39 -8.08
CA GLN A 239 18.30 -2.82 -8.15
C GLN A 239 17.08 -3.67 -8.50
N HIS A 240 15.93 -3.38 -7.90
CA HIS A 240 14.67 -4.09 -8.18
C HIS A 240 14.16 -3.82 -9.60
N VAL A 241 14.26 -2.58 -10.10
CA VAL A 241 13.95 -2.24 -11.50
C VAL A 241 14.83 -3.04 -12.47
N ASP A 242 16.14 -3.14 -12.20
CA ASP A 242 17.04 -3.93 -13.05
C ASP A 242 16.69 -5.42 -13.03
N GLN A 243 16.32 -5.96 -11.86
CA GLN A 243 15.84 -7.35 -11.75
C GLN A 243 14.54 -7.59 -12.54
N ILE A 244 13.58 -6.67 -12.45
CA ILE A 244 12.33 -6.74 -13.21
C ILE A 244 12.62 -6.67 -14.70
N ARG A 245 13.48 -5.75 -15.16
CA ARG A 245 13.90 -5.63 -16.56
C ARG A 245 14.49 -6.93 -17.11
N LEU A 246 15.31 -7.62 -16.31
CA LEU A 246 15.92 -8.90 -16.71
C LEU A 246 14.89 -10.03 -16.77
N LYS A 247 13.98 -10.12 -15.80
CA LYS A 247 12.97 -11.19 -15.72
C LYS A 247 11.80 -10.97 -16.68
N ALA A 248 11.29 -9.75 -16.73
CA ALA A 248 10.05 -9.35 -17.38
C ALA A 248 10.27 -8.10 -18.26
N PRO A 249 11.07 -8.20 -19.33
CA PRO A 249 11.43 -7.04 -20.17
C PRO A 249 10.22 -6.31 -20.78
N GLN A 250 9.08 -6.99 -20.91
CA GLN A 250 7.84 -6.42 -21.42
C GLN A 250 7.19 -5.36 -20.52
N ILE A 251 7.64 -5.19 -19.27
CA ILE A 251 7.13 -4.17 -18.33
C ILE A 251 8.24 -3.23 -17.81
N THR A 252 9.35 -3.13 -18.56
CA THR A 252 10.52 -2.37 -18.14
C THR A 252 10.19 -0.91 -17.83
N PHE A 253 9.48 -0.24 -18.73
CA PHE A 253 9.21 1.20 -18.57
C PHE A 253 8.16 1.44 -17.49
N PHE A 254 7.13 0.61 -17.41
CA PHE A 254 6.18 0.62 -16.31
C PHE A 254 6.88 0.57 -14.93
N SER A 255 7.76 -0.41 -14.73
CA SER A 255 8.51 -0.53 -13.47
C SER A 255 9.46 0.65 -13.22
N THR A 256 10.11 1.16 -14.26
CA THR A 256 11.02 2.32 -14.15
C THR A 256 10.27 3.58 -13.74
N VAL A 257 9.15 3.88 -14.41
CA VAL A 257 8.31 5.04 -14.10
C VAL A 257 7.71 4.91 -12.70
N LYS A 258 7.25 3.73 -12.30
CA LYS A 258 6.64 3.52 -10.97
C LYS A 258 7.65 3.69 -9.83
N ALA A 259 8.89 3.24 -10.01
CA ALA A 259 9.98 3.51 -9.07
C ALA A 259 10.31 5.02 -9.00
N ALA A 260 10.37 5.69 -10.14
CA ALA A 260 10.60 7.13 -10.20
C ALA A 260 9.46 7.94 -9.55
N VAL A 261 8.21 7.51 -9.71
CA VAL A 261 7.03 8.09 -9.02
C VAL A 261 7.19 7.96 -7.52
N LEU A 262 7.53 6.77 -6.99
CA LEU A 262 7.75 6.60 -5.56
C LEU A 262 8.87 7.51 -5.04
N LEU A 263 10.00 7.59 -5.75
CA LEU A 263 11.12 8.46 -5.36
C LEU A 263 10.76 9.94 -5.37
N LYS A 264 10.04 10.40 -6.40
CA LYS A 264 9.61 11.79 -6.49
C LYS A 264 8.53 12.12 -5.46
N LEU A 265 7.62 11.17 -5.21
CA LEU A 265 6.55 11.28 -4.22
C LEU A 265 7.10 11.51 -2.82
N VAL A 266 8.05 10.68 -2.35
CA VAL A 266 8.63 10.84 -1.00
C VAL A 266 9.46 12.12 -0.83
N GLN A 267 9.78 12.82 -1.92
CA GLN A 267 10.47 14.11 -1.94
C GLN A 267 9.51 15.29 -2.24
N ASP A 268 8.23 15.02 -2.49
CA ASP A 268 7.26 16.06 -2.81
C ASP A 268 6.91 16.89 -1.56
N LYS A 269 6.99 18.22 -1.69
CA LYS A 269 6.71 19.16 -0.59
C LYS A 269 5.35 18.94 0.09
N ARG A 270 4.35 18.42 -0.64
CA ARG A 270 2.99 18.17 -0.11
C ARG A 270 2.95 17.01 0.88
N VAL A 271 3.89 16.07 0.78
CA VAL A 271 3.92 14.88 1.65
C VAL A 271 4.99 14.96 2.74
N MET A 272 5.75 16.06 2.83
CA MET A 272 6.80 16.26 3.84
C MET A 272 6.30 16.24 5.29
N ARG A 273 4.98 16.36 5.50
CA ARG A 273 4.35 16.20 6.81
C ARG A 273 4.06 14.74 7.17
N LEU A 274 4.15 13.84 6.19
CA LEU A 274 3.98 12.40 6.34
C LEU A 274 5.31 11.64 6.35
N VAL A 275 6.36 12.25 5.81
CA VAL A 275 7.68 11.65 5.62
C VAL A 275 8.78 12.59 6.10
N GLU A 276 9.77 12.03 6.79
CA GLU A 276 11.01 12.72 7.15
C GLU A 276 12.17 12.06 6.40
N ILE A 277 12.94 12.85 5.64
CA ILE A 277 14.12 12.33 4.94
C ILE A 277 15.32 12.33 5.89
N ASP A 278 15.91 11.15 6.07
CA ASP A 278 17.13 10.97 6.84
C ASP A 278 18.35 11.10 5.93
N GLU A 279 18.93 12.30 5.89
CA GLU A 279 20.16 12.58 5.14
C GLU A 279 21.42 11.99 5.80
N GLU A 280 21.34 11.61 7.08
CA GLU A 280 22.49 11.12 7.88
C GLU A 280 22.58 9.59 7.96
N ALA A 281 21.66 8.85 7.31
CA ALA A 281 21.68 7.39 7.29
C ALA A 281 22.77 6.85 6.33
N ILE A 282 24.02 7.20 6.63
CA ILE A 282 25.24 6.56 6.17
C ILE A 282 25.84 5.84 7.38
N GLN A 283 25.63 4.54 7.45
CA GLN A 283 26.55 3.59 8.11
C GLN A 283 26.24 2.16 7.69
#